data_AF-G3ITH0-F1
#
_entry.id   AF-G3ITH0-F1
#
_cell.length_a   1.000
_cell.length_b   1.000
_cell.length_c   1.000
_cell.angle_alpha   90.00
_cell.angle_beta   90.00
_cell.angle_gamma   90.00
#
_symmetry.space_group_name_H-M   'P 1'
#
loop_
_entity.id
_entity.type
_entity.pdbx_description
1 polymer ?
#
loop_
_entity_poly.entity_id
_entity_poly.type
_entity_poly.pdbx_seq_one_letter_code
_entity_poly.pdbx_strand_id
1 'polypeptide(L)'
;MALITWTAGQYGTNVGFADDEHKILFDKLNKLYDLATGGAERSAIGAQLDDLISYVVDHFAHEEKEMLAKGYAGYDRHKEEHEALIGICGGLQAKFHAGQAEVDEGVGQLVKGWLDSHIPNFDMAYADALNS
;
A
#
# COMPACT_ATOMS: atom_id res chain seq x y z
N MET A 1 14.14 -2.43 -13.32
CA MET A 1 14.72 -2.15 -11.99
C MET A 1 13.54 -2.00 -11.06
N ALA A 2 13.61 -2.52 -9.83
CA ALA A 2 12.50 -2.38 -8.88
C ALA A 2 12.20 -0.90 -8.63
N LEU A 3 10.91 -0.54 -8.64
CA LEU A 3 10.44 0.80 -8.31
C LEU A 3 10.71 1.13 -6.84
N ILE A 4 10.52 0.14 -5.96
CA ILE A 4 10.68 0.26 -4.52
C ILE A 4 11.36 -0.98 -3.95
N THR A 5 12.22 -0.81 -2.94
CA THR A 5 12.91 -1.92 -2.27
C THR A 5 12.75 -1.78 -0.78
N TRP A 6 12.20 -2.80 -0.12
CA TRP A 6 12.06 -2.79 1.33
C TRP A 6 13.44 -2.90 1.99
N THR A 7 13.66 -2.08 3.01
CA THR A 7 14.84 -2.14 3.88
C THR A 7 14.38 -1.85 5.30
N ALA A 8 14.96 -2.57 6.27
CA ALA A 8 14.64 -2.34 7.69
C ALA A 8 14.97 -0.91 8.12
N GLY A 9 16.02 -0.29 7.55
CA GLY A 9 16.41 1.07 7.90
C GLY A 9 15.42 2.15 7.46
N GLN A 10 14.63 1.90 6.41
CA GLN A 10 13.66 2.88 5.90
C GLN A 10 12.21 2.53 6.25
N TYR A 11 11.87 1.24 6.34
CA TYR A 11 10.47 0.80 6.43
C TYR A 11 10.23 -0.22 7.56
N GLY A 12 11.22 -0.49 8.41
CA GLY A 12 11.06 -1.40 9.54
C GLY A 12 10.22 -0.76 10.64
N THR A 13 9.06 -1.33 10.92
CA THR A 13 8.14 -0.89 11.98
C THR A 13 8.46 -1.52 13.34
N ASN A 14 9.31 -2.56 13.36
CA ASN A 14 9.49 -3.44 14.53
C ASN A 14 8.20 -4.19 14.92
N VAL A 15 7.21 -4.28 14.02
CA VAL A 15 6.00 -5.08 14.16
C VAL A 15 6.03 -6.16 13.08
N GLY A 16 6.17 -7.42 13.49
CA GLY A 16 6.51 -8.52 12.57
C GLY A 16 5.51 -8.72 11.42
N PHE A 17 4.21 -8.72 11.71
CA PHE A 17 3.20 -8.92 10.67
C PHE A 17 3.18 -7.75 9.66
N ALA A 18 3.29 -6.51 10.15
CA ALA A 18 3.28 -5.33 9.30
C ALA A 18 4.51 -5.30 8.37
N ASP A 19 5.71 -5.60 8.90
CA ASP A 19 6.92 -5.67 8.09
C ASP A 19 6.84 -6.75 7.00
N ASP A 20 6.20 -7.88 7.29
CA ASP A 20 6.00 -8.95 6.29
C ASP A 20 4.95 -8.58 5.25
N GLU A 21 3.87 -7.91 5.66
CA GLU A 21 2.84 -7.40 4.75
C GLU A 21 3.37 -6.27 3.85
N HIS A 22 4.20 -5.37 4.37
CA HIS A 22 4.87 -4.32 3.59
C HIS A 22 5.76 -4.89 2.49
N LYS A 23 6.51 -5.97 2.77
CA LYS A 23 7.33 -6.62 1.73
C LYS A 23 6.47 -7.15 0.60
N ILE A 24 5.33 -7.77 0.91
CA ILE A 24 4.38 -8.28 -0.09
C ILE A 24 3.74 -7.12 -0.88
N LEU A 25 3.38 -6.03 -0.21
CA LEU A 25 2.89 -4.81 -0.87
C LEU A 25 3.91 -4.26 -1.88
N PHE A 26 5.19 -4.21 -1.48
CA PHE A 26 6.27 -3.70 -2.32
C PHE A 26 6.45 -4.59 -3.55
N ASP A 27 6.42 -5.90 -3.39
CA ASP A 27 6.51 -6.85 -4.50
C ASP A 27 5.33 -6.71 -5.48
N LYS A 28 4.10 -6.53 -4.97
CA LYS A 28 2.90 -6.30 -5.78
C LYS A 28 2.99 -4.97 -6.54
N LEU A 29 3.45 -3.91 -5.89
CA LEU A 29 3.65 -2.60 -6.51
C LEU A 29 4.72 -2.65 -7.60
N ASN A 30 5.86 -3.29 -7.33
CA ASN A 30 6.93 -3.50 -8.32
C ASN A 30 6.40 -4.26 -9.54
N LYS A 31 5.61 -5.33 -9.32
CA LYS A 31 5.01 -6.09 -10.41
C LYS A 31 4.02 -5.28 -11.23
N LEU A 32 3.17 -4.47 -10.59
CA LEU A 32 2.25 -3.57 -11.30
C LEU A 32 3.03 -2.58 -12.17
N TYR A 33 4.09 -1.98 -11.60
CA TYR A 33 4.95 -1.05 -12.29
C TYR A 33 5.65 -1.65 -13.51
N ASP A 34 6.23 -2.85 -13.36
CA ASP A 34 6.90 -3.56 -14.44
C ASP A 34 5.93 -3.93 -15.57
N LEU A 35 4.70 -4.34 -15.25
CA LEU A 35 3.66 -4.61 -16.25
C LEU A 35 3.26 -3.34 -17.01
N ALA A 36 3.02 -2.24 -16.30
CA ALA A 36 2.62 -0.96 -16.86
C ALA A 36 3.70 -0.34 -17.76
N THR A 37 4.96 -0.40 -17.34
CA THR A 37 6.10 0.20 -18.07
C THR A 37 6.70 -0.75 -19.12
N GLY A 38 6.49 -2.05 -18.98
CA GLY A 38 6.96 -3.09 -19.90
C GLY A 38 6.06 -3.33 -21.11
N GLY A 39 4.95 -2.58 -21.25
CA GLY A 39 4.01 -2.72 -22.37
C GLY A 39 3.19 -4.01 -22.32
N ALA A 40 2.87 -4.51 -21.13
CA ALA A 40 2.01 -5.67 -20.98
C ALA A 40 0.58 -5.38 -21.45
N GLU A 41 -0.16 -6.45 -21.75
CA GLU A 41 -1.58 -6.34 -22.09
C GLU A 41 -2.38 -5.72 -20.95
N ARG A 42 -3.36 -4.90 -21.30
CA ARG A 42 -4.22 -4.18 -20.34
C ARG A 42 -4.92 -5.10 -19.35
N SER A 43 -5.26 -6.31 -19.76
CA SER A 43 -5.85 -7.33 -18.89
C SER A 43 -4.91 -7.80 -17.79
N ALA A 44 -3.62 -7.94 -18.08
CA ALA A 44 -2.60 -8.32 -17.10
C ALA A 44 -2.35 -7.18 -16.10
N ILE A 45 -2.31 -5.94 -16.58
CA ILE A 45 -2.21 -4.74 -15.75
C ILE A 45 -3.41 -4.64 -14.81
N GLY A 46 -4.63 -4.81 -15.34
CA GLY A 46 -5.86 -4.78 -14.55
C GLY A 46 -5.90 -5.83 -13.46
N ALA A 47 -5.54 -7.08 -13.78
CA ALA A 47 -5.49 -8.16 -12.80
C ALA A 47 -4.48 -7.86 -11.66
N GLN A 48 -3.34 -7.26 -11.98
CA GLN A 48 -2.35 -6.89 -10.95
C GLN A 48 -2.77 -5.65 -10.15
N LEU A 49 -3.46 -4.69 -10.77
CA LEU A 49 -4.05 -3.54 -10.08
C LEU A 49 -5.07 -4.00 -9.03
N ASP A 50 -5.97 -4.90 -9.43
CA ASP A 50 -7.00 -5.46 -8.54
C ASP A 50 -6.37 -6.24 -7.37
N ASP A 51 -5.36 -7.07 -7.67
CA ASP A 51 -4.59 -7.82 -6.67
C ASP A 51 -3.85 -6.91 -5.67
N LEU A 52 -3.24 -5.82 -6.15
CA LEU A 52 -2.58 -4.85 -5.27
C LEU A 52 -3.59 -4.14 -4.36
N ILE A 53 -4.69 -3.63 -4.92
CA ILE A 53 -5.70 -2.87 -4.17
C ILE A 53 -6.37 -3.76 -3.12
N SER A 54 -6.71 -5.01 -3.46
CA SER A 54 -7.26 -5.97 -2.49
C SER A 54 -6.31 -6.17 -1.33
N TYR A 55 -5.01 -6.34 -1.62
CA TYR A 55 -4.01 -6.57 -0.57
C TYR A 55 -3.79 -5.32 0.31
N VAL A 56 -3.83 -4.11 -0.26
CA VAL A 56 -3.79 -2.85 0.51
C VAL A 56 -4.95 -2.78 1.50
N VAL A 57 -6.17 -3.11 1.06
CA VAL A 57 -7.36 -3.09 1.93
C VAL A 57 -7.23 -4.11 3.06
N ASP A 58 -6.78 -5.32 2.76
CA ASP A 58 -6.61 -6.38 3.76
C ASP A 58 -5.53 -6.02 4.80
N HIS A 59 -4.41 -5.46 4.35
CA HIS A 59 -3.32 -4.97 5.21
C HIS A 59 -3.81 -3.87 6.16
N PHE A 60 -4.45 -2.82 5.64
CA PHE A 60 -5.00 -1.74 6.47
C PHE A 60 -6.03 -2.24 7.47
N ALA A 61 -6.91 -3.16 7.06
CA ALA A 61 -7.88 -3.77 7.97
C ALA A 61 -7.21 -4.56 9.10
N HIS A 62 -6.07 -5.21 8.83
CA HIS A 62 -5.30 -5.92 9.85
C HIS A 62 -4.66 -4.96 10.85
N GLU A 63 -3.96 -3.93 10.37
CA GLU A 63 -3.36 -2.91 11.24
C GLU A 63 -4.41 -2.19 12.09
N GLU A 64 -5.52 -1.77 11.48
CA GLU A 64 -6.61 -1.09 12.18
C GLU A 64 -7.22 -1.96 13.28
N LYS A 65 -7.38 -3.26 13.02
CA LYS A 65 -7.85 -4.22 14.02
C LYS A 65 -6.88 -4.32 15.20
N GLU A 66 -5.58 -4.43 14.94
CA GLU A 66 -4.57 -4.52 16.00
C GLU A 66 -4.43 -3.21 16.78
N MET A 67 -4.46 -2.06 16.09
CA MET A 67 -4.47 -0.73 16.71
C MET A 67 -5.67 -0.55 17.64
N LEU A 68 -6.87 -0.93 17.21
CA LEU A 68 -8.07 -0.89 18.05
C LEU A 68 -7.97 -1.83 19.25
N ALA A 69 -7.50 -3.06 19.04
CA ALA A 69 -7.38 -4.06 20.09
C ALA A 69 -6.40 -3.64 21.19
N LYS A 70 -5.35 -2.89 20.83
CA LYS A 70 -4.34 -2.35 21.76
C LYS A 70 -4.66 -0.94 22.28
N GLY A 71 -5.73 -0.31 21.80
CA GLY A 71 -6.10 1.05 22.20
C GLY A 71 -5.06 2.09 21.77
N TYR A 72 -4.46 1.93 20.58
CA TYR A 72 -3.50 2.87 20.04
C TYR A 72 -4.12 4.26 19.87
N ALA A 73 -3.56 5.26 20.57
CA ALA A 73 -4.12 6.61 20.62
C ALA A 73 -4.13 7.34 19.27
N GLY A 74 -3.28 6.93 18.31
CA GLY A 74 -3.21 7.52 16.98
C GLY A 74 -4.18 6.90 15.96
N TYR A 75 -5.03 5.95 16.37
CA TYR A 75 -5.89 5.16 15.49
C TYR A 75 -6.73 6.00 14.51
N ASP A 76 -7.48 6.99 15.02
CA ASP A 76 -8.42 7.76 14.19
C ASP A 76 -7.70 8.46 13.03
N ARG A 77 -6.57 9.11 13.34
CA ARG A 77 -5.76 9.80 12.32
C ARG A 77 -5.11 8.83 11.35
N HIS A 78 -4.65 7.67 11.83
CA HIS A 78 -4.04 6.64 10.99
C HIS A 78 -5.06 6.12 9.97
N LYS A 79 -6.28 5.80 10.43
CA LYS A 79 -7.38 5.35 9.57
C LYS A 79 -7.79 6.38 8.53
N GLU A 80 -7.75 7.67 8.83
CA GLU A 80 -8.02 8.73 7.84
C GLU A 80 -7.05 8.68 6.65
N GLU A 81 -5.76 8.40 6.88
CA GLU A 81 -4.77 8.23 5.80
C GLU A 81 -5.06 6.98 4.96
N HIS A 82 -5.45 5.88 5.59
CA HIS A 82 -5.86 4.65 4.91
C HIS A 82 -7.08 4.87 4.01
N GLU A 83 -8.13 5.49 4.54
CA GLU A 83 -9.36 5.79 3.80
C GLU A 83 -9.08 6.72 2.62
N ALA A 84 -8.19 7.69 2.77
CA ALA A 84 -7.78 8.57 1.69
C ALA A 84 -7.10 7.79 0.54
N LEU A 85 -6.16 6.89 0.86
CA LEU A 85 -5.51 6.07 -0.16
C LEU A 85 -6.50 5.11 -0.83
N ILE A 86 -7.36 4.43 -0.06
CA ILE A 86 -8.40 3.54 -0.58
C ILE A 86 -9.30 4.29 -1.58
N GLY A 87 -9.69 5.52 -1.26
CA GLY A 87 -10.49 6.37 -2.16
C GLY A 87 -9.79 6.67 -3.49
N ILE A 88 -8.50 6.99 -3.45
CA ILE A 88 -7.68 7.23 -4.64
C ILE A 88 -7.56 5.95 -5.49
N CYS A 89 -7.22 4.83 -4.85
CA CYS A 89 -7.08 3.52 -5.49
C CYS A 89 -8.39 3.06 -6.13
N GLY A 90 -9.52 3.15 -5.41
CA GLY A 90 -10.83 2.78 -5.94
C GLY A 90 -11.27 3.66 -7.11
N GLY A 91 -10.98 4.97 -7.05
CA GLY A 91 -11.23 5.88 -8.15
C GLY A 91 -10.42 5.55 -9.41
N LEU A 92 -9.15 5.19 -9.24
CA LEU A 92 -8.29 4.73 -10.34
C LEU A 92 -8.80 3.41 -10.92
N GLN A 93 -9.08 2.42 -10.06
CA GLN A 93 -9.57 1.10 -10.46
C GLN A 93 -10.85 1.20 -11.28
N ALA A 94 -11.82 2.01 -10.84
CA ALA A 94 -13.07 2.23 -11.56
C ALA A 94 -12.83 2.85 -12.95
N LYS A 95 -12.00 3.89 -13.04
CA LYS A 95 -11.66 4.54 -14.32
C LYS A 95 -10.89 3.60 -15.25
N PHE A 96 -9.98 2.81 -14.70
CA PHE A 96 -9.24 1.81 -15.46
C PHE A 96 -10.20 0.77 -16.04
N HIS A 97 -11.08 0.16 -15.25
CA HIS A 97 -12.02 -0.83 -15.79
C HIS A 97 -13.04 -0.24 -16.78
N ALA A 98 -13.33 1.05 -16.68
CA ALA A 98 -14.18 1.77 -17.64
C ALA A 98 -13.47 2.18 -18.94
N GLY A 99 -12.17 1.92 -19.09
CA GLY A 99 -11.38 2.39 -20.25
C GLY A 99 -11.16 3.91 -20.27
N GLN A 100 -11.30 4.58 -19.12
CA GLN A 100 -11.21 6.04 -18.98
C GLN A 100 -9.86 6.50 -18.41
N ALA A 101 -9.03 5.56 -17.95
CA ALA A 101 -7.68 5.80 -17.46
C ALA A 101 -6.79 4.58 -17.76
N GLU A 102 -5.49 4.83 -17.83
CA GLU A 102 -4.46 3.81 -17.89
C GLU A 102 -3.65 3.81 -16.59
N VAL A 103 -3.01 2.68 -16.28
CA VAL A 103 -1.98 2.61 -15.24
C VAL A 103 -0.66 2.86 -15.92
N ASP A 104 -0.03 3.99 -15.61
CA ASP A 104 1.27 4.39 -16.13
C ASP A 104 2.33 4.46 -15.01
N GLU A 105 3.53 4.90 -15.36
CA GLU A 105 4.61 5.15 -14.41
C GLU A 105 4.17 6.10 -13.27
N GLY A 106 3.33 7.09 -13.57
CA GLY A 106 2.85 8.09 -12.61
C GLY A 106 2.01 7.47 -11.50
N VAL A 107 1.17 6.48 -11.82
CA VAL A 107 0.42 5.72 -10.81
C VAL A 107 1.37 5.00 -9.86
N GLY A 108 2.38 4.31 -10.40
CA GLY A 108 3.36 3.61 -9.58
C GLY A 108 4.11 4.57 -8.63
N GLN A 109 4.55 5.72 -9.14
CA GLN A 109 5.23 6.74 -8.34
C GLN A 109 4.34 7.36 -7.27
N LEU A 110 3.03 7.52 -7.54
CA LEU A 110 2.07 7.99 -6.54
C LEU A 110 1.98 7.03 -5.36
N VAL A 111 1.78 5.73 -5.62
CA VAL A 111 1.66 4.73 -4.55
C VAL A 111 2.98 4.59 -3.80
N LYS A 112 4.12 4.59 -4.52
CA LYS A 112 5.45 4.60 -3.92
C LYS A 112 5.62 5.79 -2.98
N GLY A 113 5.31 7.01 -3.44
CA GLY A 113 5.47 8.23 -2.64
C GLY A 113 4.59 8.22 -1.40
N TRP A 114 3.39 7.63 -1.49
CA TRP A 114 2.55 7.42 -0.31
C TRP A 114 3.20 6.46 0.68
N LEU A 115 3.69 5.29 0.24
CA LEU A 115 4.37 4.31 1.12
C LEU A 115 5.67 4.87 1.74
N ASP A 116 6.45 5.63 0.97
CA ASP A 116 7.66 6.33 1.44
C ASP A 116 7.36 7.31 2.59
N SER A 117 6.13 7.83 2.64
CA SER A 117 5.69 8.77 3.67
C SER A 117 4.93 8.08 4.80
N HIS A 118 4.04 7.14 4.49
CA HIS A 118 3.13 6.53 5.45
C HIS A 118 3.88 5.65 6.45
N ILE A 119 4.71 4.72 5.94
CA ILE A 119 5.40 3.75 6.81
C ILE A 119 6.27 4.44 7.87
N PRO A 120 7.12 5.43 7.52
CA PRO A 120 7.99 6.06 8.52
C PRO A 120 7.24 7.01 9.47
N ASN A 121 6.15 7.65 9.02
CA ASN A 121 5.49 8.70 9.79
C ASN A 121 4.27 8.21 10.59
N PHE A 122 3.65 7.09 10.19
CA PHE A 122 2.44 6.54 10.80
C PHE A 122 2.68 5.14 11.34
N ASP A 123 3.16 4.21 10.51
CA ASP A 123 3.29 2.80 10.91
C ASP A 123 4.34 2.62 12.00
N MET A 124 5.53 3.20 11.85
CA MET A 124 6.55 3.14 12.91
C MET A 124 6.06 3.70 14.26
N ALA A 125 5.06 4.59 14.27
CA ALA A 125 4.54 5.20 15.49
C ALA A 125 3.62 4.28 16.30
N TYR A 126 3.08 3.18 15.74
CA TYR A 126 2.27 2.22 16.48
C TYR A 126 3.10 1.14 17.20
N ALA A 127 4.42 1.11 16.98
CA ALA A 127 5.28 -0.02 17.34
C ALA A 127 5.24 -0.35 18.83
N ASP A 128 5.29 0.67 19.69
CA ASP A 128 5.25 0.49 21.14
C ASP A 128 3.90 -0.06 21.61
N ALA A 129 2.80 0.34 20.97
CA ALA A 129 1.46 -0.13 21.33
C ALA A 129 1.24 -1.58 20.88
N LEU A 130 1.67 -1.92 19.66
CA LEU A 130 1.41 -3.23 19.06
C LEU A 130 2.35 -4.33 19.57
N ASN A 131 3.51 -3.97 20.10
CA ASN A 131 4.43 -4.91 20.77
C ASN A 131 4.19 -5.09 22.29
N SER A 132 3.19 -4.41 22.86
CA SER A 132 2.88 -4.44 24.30
C SER A 132 2.02 -5.61 24.75
#